data_AF-A0A1Q9PY62-F1
#
_entry.id   AF-A0A1Q9PY62-F1
#
_cell.length_a   1.000
_cell.length_b   1.000
_cell.length_c   1.000
_cell.angle_alpha   90.00
_cell.angle_beta   90.00
_cell.angle_gamma   90.00
#
_symmetry.space_group_name_H-M   'P 1'
#
loop_
_entity.id
_entity.type
_entity.pdbx_description
1 polymer ?
#
loop_
_entity_poly.entity_id
_entity_poly.type
_entity_poly.pdbx_seq_one_letter_code
_entity_poly.pdbx_strand_id
1 'polypeptide(L)' 'MVVIADDRTAWMKQEDKWAACFYRCPLFKNCSSRFGMDCKRLGGTKIAKVRDGNAKKSKAEKKA' A
#
# COMPACT_ATOMS: atom_id res chain seq x y z
N MET A 1 -17.53 4.54 -24.85
CA MET A 1 -16.97 4.34 -23.50
C MET A 1 -16.12 3.08 -23.56
N VAL A 2 -14.79 3.18 -23.43
CA VAL A 2 -13.90 2.01 -23.54
C VAL A 2 -13.81 1.35 -22.18
N VAL A 3 -14.28 0.10 -22.08
CA VAL A 3 -14.16 -0.72 -20.88
C VAL A 3 -12.87 -1.51 -21.00
N ILE A 4 -11.87 -1.16 -20.19
CA ILE A 4 -10.63 -1.94 -20.10
C ILE A 4 -10.89 -3.04 -19.07
N ALA A 5 -11.09 -4.27 -19.55
CA ALA A 5 -11.12 -5.44 -18.69
C ALA A 5 -9.67 -5.82 -18.34
N ASP A 6 -9.38 -5.94 -17.05
CA ASP A 6 -8.07 -6.40 -16.57
C ASP A 6 -8.13 -7.92 -16.36
N ASP A 7 -7.79 -8.68 -17.40
CA ASP A 7 -7.78 -10.15 -17.41
C ASP A 7 -6.63 -10.76 -16.60
N ARG A 8 -5.82 -9.95 -15.90
CA ARG A 8 -4.74 -10.47 -15.07
C ARG A 8 -5.33 -11.33 -13.95
N THR A 9 -4.69 -12.47 -13.75
CA THR A 9 -5.05 -13.43 -12.71
C THR A 9 -4.92 -12.79 -11.31
N ALA A 10 -5.63 -13.35 -10.33
CA ALA A 10 -5.60 -12.83 -8.96
C ALA A 10 -4.19 -12.80 -8.37
N TRP A 11 -3.33 -13.77 -8.72
CA TRP A 11 -1.95 -13.80 -8.27
C TRP A 11 -1.11 -12.66 -8.85
N MET A 12 -1.29 -12.33 -10.13
CA MET A 12 -0.61 -11.19 -10.77
C MET A 12 -1.03 -9.87 -10.13
N LYS A 13 -2.33 -9.71 -9.85
CA LYS A 13 -2.86 -8.53 -9.14
C LYS A 13 -2.28 -8.41 -7.73
N GLN A 14 -2.07 -9.53 -7.04
CA GLN A 14 -1.45 -9.55 -5.72
C GLN A 14 0.03 -9.16 -5.78
N GLU A 15 0.76 -9.65 -6.78
CA GLU A 15 2.17 -9.31 -7.00
C GLU A 15 2.37 -7.85 -7.37
N ASP A 16 1.52 -7.29 -8.24
CA ASP A 16 1.51 -5.86 -8.59
C ASP A 16 1.30 -4.98 -7.35
N LYS A 17 0.37 -5.35 -6.47
CA LYS A 17 0.17 -4.67 -5.18
C LYS A 17 1.42 -4.71 -4.31
N TRP A 18 2.10 -5.85 -4.26
CA TRP A 18 3.34 -5.99 -3.52
C TRP A 18 4.48 -5.15 -4.10
N ALA A 19 4.66 -5.18 -5.42
CA ALA A 19 5.63 -4.36 -6.14
C ALA A 19 5.36 -2.87 -5.91
N ALA A 20 4.10 -2.43 -6.02
CA ALA A 20 3.71 -1.06 -5.72
C ALA A 20 4.06 -0.66 -4.28
N CYS A 21 3.85 -1.57 -3.31
CA CYS A 21 4.27 -1.33 -1.93
C CYS A 21 5.79 -1.22 -1.81
N PHE A 22 6.54 -2.11 -2.46
CA PHE A 22 8.00 -2.16 -2.40
C PHE A 22 8.64 -0.90 -3.00
N TYR A 23 8.17 -0.48 -4.18
CA TYR A 23 8.74 0.68 -4.89
C TYR A 23 8.27 2.02 -4.32
N ARG A 24 7.02 2.13 -3.83
CA ARG A 24 6.44 3.41 -3.42
C ARG A 24 6.40 3.64 -1.91
N CYS A 25 6.45 2.59 -1.08
CA CYS A 25 6.31 2.74 0.37
C CYS A 25 7.69 2.75 1.07
N PRO A 26 8.09 3.87 1.73
CA PRO A 26 9.36 3.93 2.44
C PRO A 26 9.40 3.04 3.70
N LEU A 27 8.23 2.59 4.18
CA LEU A 27 8.09 1.73 5.36
C LEU A 27 7.92 0.24 4.99
N PHE A 28 8.14 -0.15 3.73
CA PHE A 28 7.92 -1.53 3.27
C PHE A 28 8.62 -2.56 4.17
N LYS A 29 9.88 -2.31 4.55
CA LYS A 29 10.67 -3.22 5.41
C LYS A 29 10.06 -3.41 6.81
N ASN A 30 9.35 -2.42 7.31
CA ASN A 30 8.75 -2.44 8.65
C ASN A 30 7.24 -2.77 8.62
N CYS A 31 6.65 -2.83 7.43
CA CYS A 31 5.24 -3.11 7.19
C CYS A 31 4.99 -4.63 7.18
N SER A 32 4.24 -5.14 8.16
CA SER A 32 3.87 -6.56 8.21
C SER A 32 2.70 -6.90 7.30
N SER A 33 1.80 -5.95 7.03
CA SER A 33 0.56 -6.22 6.29
C SER A 33 0.71 -6.18 4.77
N ARG A 34 1.67 -5.40 4.23
CA ARG A 34 2.00 -5.31 2.80
C ARG A 34 0.77 -5.19 1.87
N PHE A 35 -0.13 -4.26 2.20
CA PHE A 35 -1.40 -4.06 1.48
C PHE A 35 -1.27 -3.44 0.08
N GLY A 36 -0.09 -3.02 -0.36
CA GLY A 36 0.07 -2.38 -1.66
C GLY A 36 -0.73 -1.10 -1.79
N MET A 37 -1.35 -0.89 -2.96
CA MET A 37 -2.21 0.27 -3.23
C MET A 37 -3.42 0.39 -2.28
N ASP A 38 -3.81 -0.70 -1.61
CA ASP A 38 -4.88 -0.67 -0.61
C ASP A 38 -4.43 -0.03 0.72
N CYS A 39 -3.15 0.30 0.88
CA CYS A 39 -2.63 0.97 2.07
C CYS A 39 -3.08 2.43 2.15
N LYS A 40 -3.51 2.88 3.33
CA LYS A 40 -3.90 4.28 3.60
C LYS A 40 -2.83 5.31 3.19
N ARG A 41 -1.56 4.95 3.27
CA ARG A 41 -0.44 5.82 2.86
C ARG A 41 -0.30 5.98 1.34
N LEU A 42 -0.85 5.04 0.58
CA LEU A 42 -0.78 4.98 -0.88
C LEU A 42 -2.14 5.33 -1.53
N GLY A 43 -3.09 5.86 -0.74
CA GLY A 43 -4.42 6.25 -1.21
C GLY A 43 -5.52 5.20 -1.01
N GLY A 44 -5.21 4.07 -0.37
CA GLY A 44 -6.19 3.04 -0.03
C GLY A 44 -6.91 3.27 1.29
N THR A 45 -7.71 2.29 1.73
CA THR A 45 -8.53 2.38 2.95
C THR A 45 -7.96 1.58 4.12
N LYS A 46 -6.99 0.67 3.89
CA LYS A 46 -6.48 -0.24 4.93
C LYS A 46 -5.30 0.38 5.67
N ILE A 47 -5.36 0.37 7.00
CA ILE A 47 -4.27 0.83 7.85
C ILE A 47 -3.26 -0.32 8.03
N ALA A 48 -2.05 -0.12 7.52
CA ALA A 48 -0.99 -1.13 7.60
C ALA A 48 -0.42 -1.23 9.03
N LYS A 49 -0.22 -2.47 9.52
CA LYS A 49 0.50 -2.72 10.77
C LYS A 49 2.00 -2.60 10.52
N VAL A 50 2.64 -1.64 11.16
CA VAL A 50 4.08 -1.37 11.07
C VAL A 50 4.71 -1.68 12.42
N ARG A 51 5.83 -2.43 12.46
CA ARG A 51 6.54 -2.71 13.73
C ARG A 51 7.26 -1.44 14.22
N ASP A 52 6.97 -1.06 15.46
CA ASP A 52 7.52 0.12 16.14
C ASP A 52 9.05 0.04 16.30
N GLY A 53 9.78 0.65 15.37
CA GLY A 53 11.18 1.04 15.55
C GLY A 53 11.47 2.48 15.08
N ASN A 54 10.51 3.10 14.37
CA ASN A 54 10.59 4.49 13.97
C ASN A 54 9.17 5.01 13.63
N ALA A 55 8.35 5.17 14.67
CA ALA A 55 6.98 5.70 14.58
C ALA A 55 6.91 7.20 14.23
N LYS A 56 7.86 7.73 13.46
CA LYS A 56 7.83 9.11 12.97
C LYS A 56 7.52 9.12 11.49
N LYS A 57 6.24 9.37 11.19
CA LYS A 57 5.62 9.87 9.93
C LYS A 57 4.33 9.13 9.52
N SER A 58 3.47 8.78 10.48
CA SER A 58 2.03 8.99 10.28
C SER A 58 1.71 10.45 10.62
N LYS A 59 2.30 11.38 9.85
CA LYS A 59 2.09 12.83 9.96
C LYS A 59 1.68 13.33 8.57
N ALA A 60 0.44 13.00 8.23
CA ALA A 60 -0.38 13.47 7.12
C ALA A 60 -1.62 12.56 7.28
N GLU A 61 -2.50 12.83 8.23
CA GLU A 61 -3.64 13.71 8.00
C GLU A 61 -4.38 13.88 9.34
N LYS A 62 -3.95 14.87 10.12
CA LYS A 62 -4.69 15.49 11.23
C LYS A 62 -4.12 16.91 11.39
N LYS A 63 -4.26 17.74 10.36
CA LYS A 63 -4.19 19.21 10.47
C LYS A 63 -4.75 19.87 9.20
N ALA A 64 -6.05 20.09 9.20
CA ALA A 64 -6.84 21.18 8.62
C ALA A 64 -8.29 20.69 8.54
#